data_AF-Q9SEW5-F1
#
_entry.id   AF-Q9SEW5-F1
#
_cell.length_a   1.000
_cell.length_b   1.000
_cell.length_c   1.000
_cell.angle_alpha   90.00
_cell.angle_beta   90.00
_cell.angle_gamma   90.00
#
_symmetry.space_group_name_H-M   'P 1'
#
loop_
_entity.id
_entity.type
_entity.pdbx_description
1 polymer ?
#
loop_
_entity_poly.entity_id
_entity_poly.type
_entity_poly.pdbx_seq_one_letter_code
_entity_poly.pdbx_strand_id
1 'polypeptide(L)'
;AHIITAVIGSGVLSLAWSTAQLGWIGGPVALLCCAIVTYVSSFLLSDCYRNPDPVTGKRNYSYMDAVRVNLGNKRTYLAGFLQFLVLYGTGTAYVITTATSLKAIMRSNCYHKEGHQAPCSYDANLYMMLFGLVQIVMSFIPDLHNMAWVSIVAAIMSFTYSFIGLELGIVTVIENGTIMGSVTGVEPANRADKIWLIFQALGDISFSYPYAILLLEIQDTLESPPPENQTMKKASMVAIFITTFFYLCCGCFGYAAFG
;
A
#
# COMPACT_ATOMS: atom_id res chain seq x y z
N ALA A 1 12.50 6.00 -5.90
CA ALA A 1 12.38 4.77 -5.09
C ALA A 1 11.41 4.96 -3.94
N HIS A 2 11.68 5.88 -3.00
CA HIS A 2 10.82 6.10 -1.81
C HIS A 2 9.32 6.20 -2.09
N ILE A 3 8.89 6.94 -3.12
CA ILE A 3 7.47 7.05 -3.48
C ILE A 3 6.89 5.68 -3.88
N ILE A 4 7.58 4.94 -4.73
CA ILE A 4 7.12 3.61 -5.17
C ILE A 4 7.05 2.64 -3.99
N THR A 5 8.05 2.64 -3.10
CA THR A 5 8.04 1.81 -1.88
C THR A 5 6.91 2.19 -0.92
N ALA A 6 6.58 3.47 -0.83
CA ALA A 6 5.52 3.97 0.04
C ALA A 6 4.12 3.66 -0.50
N VAL A 7 3.98 3.52 -1.83
CA VAL A 7 2.70 3.23 -2.46
C VAL A 7 2.57 1.72 -2.72
N ILE A 8 3.47 1.13 -3.52
CA ILE A 8 3.44 -0.29 -3.91
C ILE A 8 4.06 -1.14 -2.79
N GLY A 9 3.20 -1.77 -2.00
CA GLY A 9 3.57 -2.61 -0.87
C GLY A 9 2.60 -3.77 -0.67
N SER A 10 2.46 -4.22 0.58
CA SER A 10 1.62 -5.37 0.91
C SER A 10 0.15 -5.21 0.51
N GLY A 11 -0.34 -3.98 0.31
CA GLY A 11 -1.70 -3.70 -0.14
C GLY A 11 -2.05 -4.35 -1.48
N VAL A 12 -1.09 -4.53 -2.39
CA VAL A 12 -1.31 -5.24 -3.68
C VAL A 12 -1.86 -6.65 -3.49
N LEU A 13 -1.39 -7.36 -2.45
CA LEU A 13 -1.68 -8.77 -2.21
C LEU A 13 -3.16 -9.03 -1.90
N SER A 14 -3.86 -8.03 -1.35
CA SER A 14 -5.27 -8.12 -0.99
C SER A 14 -6.22 -7.52 -2.03
N LEU A 15 -5.71 -6.84 -3.07
CA LEU A 15 -6.54 -6.18 -4.09
C LEU A 15 -7.42 -7.14 -4.88
N ALA A 16 -6.95 -8.34 -5.20
CA ALA A 16 -7.76 -9.35 -5.88
C ALA A 16 -8.96 -9.78 -5.01
N TRP A 17 -8.72 -9.98 -3.71
CA TRP A 17 -9.78 -10.29 -2.75
C TRP A 17 -10.76 -9.13 -2.60
N SER A 18 -10.27 -7.90 -2.47
CA SER A 18 -11.10 -6.70 -2.35
C SER A 18 -11.93 -6.45 -3.60
N THR A 19 -11.35 -6.65 -4.78
CA THR A 19 -12.08 -6.61 -6.06
C THR A 19 -13.15 -7.70 -6.09
N ALA A 20 -12.88 -8.90 -5.58
CA ALA A 20 -13.87 -9.96 -5.51
C ALA A 20 -15.06 -9.64 -4.58
N GLN A 21 -14.83 -8.91 -3.48
CA GLN A 21 -15.93 -8.49 -2.62
C GLN A 21 -16.82 -7.42 -3.26
N LEU A 22 -16.23 -6.53 -4.06
CA LEU A 22 -16.91 -5.38 -4.69
C LEU A 22 -17.45 -5.68 -6.10
N GLY A 23 -16.94 -6.71 -6.77
CA GLY A 23 -17.28 -7.10 -8.13
C GLY A 23 -16.60 -6.26 -9.22
N TRP A 24 -16.94 -6.60 -10.47
CA TRP A 24 -16.35 -5.99 -11.68
C TRP A 24 -16.54 -4.48 -11.80
N ILE A 25 -17.57 -3.91 -11.16
CA ILE A 25 -17.80 -2.46 -11.17
C ILE A 25 -17.18 -1.82 -9.92
N GLY A 26 -17.56 -2.32 -8.74
CA GLY A 26 -17.20 -1.68 -7.48
C GLY A 26 -15.68 -1.65 -7.23
N GLY A 27 -14.97 -2.73 -7.56
CA GLY A 27 -13.52 -2.83 -7.34
C GLY A 27 -12.73 -1.80 -8.15
N PRO A 28 -12.81 -1.81 -9.50
CA PRO A 28 -12.09 -0.85 -10.33
C PRO A 28 -12.46 0.61 -10.05
N VAL A 29 -13.74 0.91 -9.78
CA VAL A 29 -14.18 2.27 -9.42
C VAL A 29 -13.56 2.70 -8.10
N ALA A 30 -13.58 1.85 -7.06
CA ALA A 30 -12.96 2.17 -5.78
C ALA A 30 -11.45 2.42 -5.92
N LEU A 31 -10.74 1.58 -6.70
CA LEU A 31 -9.32 1.76 -6.98
C LEU A 31 -9.02 3.10 -7.65
N LEU A 32 -9.79 3.48 -8.67
CA LEU A 32 -9.64 4.75 -9.37
C LEU A 32 -9.99 5.95 -8.46
N CYS A 33 -11.06 5.85 -7.66
CA CYS A 33 -11.43 6.88 -6.71
C CYS A 33 -10.32 7.13 -5.68
N CYS A 34 -9.78 6.07 -5.07
CA CYS A 34 -8.66 6.18 -4.14
C CYS A 34 -7.41 6.76 -4.80
N ALA A 35 -7.10 6.36 -6.04
CA ALA A 35 -5.99 6.93 -6.80
C ALA A 35 -6.14 8.44 -7.03
N ILE A 36 -7.34 8.89 -7.42
CA ILE A 36 -7.64 10.32 -7.64
C ILE A 36 -7.52 11.10 -6.32
N VAL A 37 -8.12 10.60 -5.24
CA VAL A 37 -8.03 11.23 -3.91
C VAL A 37 -6.57 11.35 -3.47
N THR A 38 -5.78 10.29 -3.65
CA THR A 38 -4.35 10.30 -3.32
C THR A 38 -3.58 11.28 -4.20
N TYR A 39 -3.88 11.36 -5.50
CA TYR A 39 -3.26 12.32 -6.41
C TYR A 39 -3.53 13.77 -6.00
N VAL A 40 -4.79 14.12 -5.79
CA VAL A 40 -5.19 15.48 -5.39
C VAL A 40 -4.59 15.83 -4.03
N SER A 41 -4.67 14.92 -3.05
CA SER A 41 -4.08 15.13 -1.72
C SER A 41 -2.57 15.34 -1.81
N SER A 42 -1.88 14.56 -2.65
CA SER A 42 -0.43 14.66 -2.82
C SER A 42 -0.01 15.96 -3.47
N PHE A 43 -0.78 16.39 -4.48
CA PHE A 43 -0.54 17.65 -5.18
C PHE A 43 -0.68 18.84 -4.22
N LEU A 44 -1.75 18.88 -3.43
CA LEU A 44 -1.99 19.94 -2.44
C LEU A 44 -0.94 19.91 -1.33
N LEU A 45 -0.65 18.74 -0.77
CA LEU A 45 0.29 18.61 0.34
C LEU A 45 1.71 18.99 -0.07
N SER A 46 2.12 18.71 -1.31
CA SER A 46 3.45 19.10 -1.81
C SER A 46 3.70 20.61 -1.83
N ASP A 47 2.64 21.43 -1.96
CA ASP A 47 2.74 22.89 -1.86
C ASP A 47 2.82 23.35 -0.39
N CYS A 48 2.31 22.56 0.56
CA CYS A 48 2.40 22.86 2.00
C CYS A 48 3.79 22.59 2.60
N TYR A 49 4.72 22.01 1.83
CA TYR A 49 6.10 21.77 2.28
C TYR A 49 6.83 23.06 2.67
N ARG A 50 6.53 24.18 2.00
CA ARG A 50 7.06 25.50 2.37
C ARG A 50 5.94 26.48 2.70
N ASN A 51 6.16 27.35 3.69
CA ASN A 51 5.21 28.41 4.08
C ASN A 51 5.97 29.69 4.49
N PRO A 52 5.50 30.92 4.18
CA PRO A 52 4.22 31.32 3.60
C PRO A 52 4.10 31.18 2.07
N ASP A 53 5.23 31.06 1.37
CA ASP A 53 5.27 30.86 -0.07
C ASP A 53 5.74 29.43 -0.40
N PRO A 54 5.11 28.71 -1.35
CA PRO A 54 5.42 27.31 -1.64
C PRO A 54 6.82 27.08 -2.25
N VAL A 55 7.52 28.14 -2.69
CA VAL A 55 8.85 28.05 -3.29
C VAL A 55 9.92 28.67 -2.39
N THR A 56 9.65 29.83 -1.81
CA THR A 56 10.61 30.64 -1.04
C THR A 56 10.40 30.58 0.47
N GLY A 57 9.28 30.01 0.92
CA GLY A 57 8.95 29.86 2.34
C GLY A 57 9.88 28.92 3.10
N LYS A 58 9.74 28.94 4.43
CA LYS A 58 10.45 28.04 5.35
C LYS A 58 9.97 26.60 5.15
N ARG A 59 10.91 25.65 5.12
CA ARG A 59 10.65 24.20 4.99
C ARG A 59 9.97 23.63 6.24
N ASN A 60 8.98 22.77 6.01
CA ASN A 60 8.34 21.92 7.00
C ASN A 60 8.79 20.47 6.75
N TYR A 61 9.59 19.94 7.66
CA TYR A 61 10.22 18.62 7.52
C TYR A 61 9.26 17.45 7.75
N SER A 62 8.16 17.68 8.48
CA SER A 62 7.16 16.66 8.80
C SER A 62 5.74 17.12 8.48
N TYR A 63 4.84 16.15 8.25
CA TYR A 63 3.41 16.42 8.11
C TYR A 63 2.86 17.27 9.28
N MET A 64 3.29 16.95 10.50
CA MET A 64 2.79 17.59 11.71
C MET A 64 3.27 19.04 11.85
N ASP A 65 4.48 19.35 11.37
CA ASP A 65 4.96 20.73 11.30
C ASP A 65 4.20 21.55 10.26
N ALA A 66 3.93 20.98 9.08
CA ALA A 66 3.11 21.64 8.08
C ALA A 66 1.69 21.93 8.59
N VAL A 67 1.07 20.99 9.31
CA VAL A 67 -0.23 21.23 9.96
C VAL A 67 -0.12 22.32 11.03
N ARG A 68 0.94 22.32 11.85
CA ARG A 68 1.14 23.34 12.89
C ARG A 68 1.24 24.75 12.31
N VAL A 69 2.03 24.91 11.25
CA VAL A 69 2.27 26.21 10.63
C VAL A 69 1.03 26.72 9.87
N ASN A 70 0.28 25.85 9.21
CA ASN A 70 -0.88 26.24 8.40
C ASN A 70 -2.21 26.31 9.18
N LEU A 71 -2.41 25.43 10.16
CA LEU A 71 -3.71 25.19 10.80
C LEU A 71 -3.69 25.47 12.32
N GLY A 72 -2.52 25.70 12.90
CA GLY A 72 -2.33 26.02 14.33
C GLY A 72 -2.38 24.81 15.28
N ASN A 73 -1.96 25.04 16.53
CA ASN A 73 -1.66 23.96 17.49
C ASN A 73 -2.83 23.00 17.77
N LYS A 74 -4.07 23.48 17.90
CA LYS A 74 -5.22 22.60 18.24
C LYS A 74 -5.45 21.52 17.17
N ARG A 75 -5.34 21.90 15.89
CA ARG A 75 -5.52 20.98 14.76
C ARG A 75 -4.32 20.04 14.59
N THR A 76 -3.12 20.48 14.98
CA THR A 76 -1.93 19.62 15.03
C THR A 76 -2.12 18.41 15.95
N TYR A 77 -2.69 18.58 17.15
CA TYR A 77 -2.91 17.46 18.06
C TYR A 77 -3.88 16.42 17.48
N LEU A 78 -4.97 16.87 16.85
CA LEU A 78 -5.93 15.98 16.20
C LEU A 78 -5.29 15.26 15.00
N ALA A 79 -4.62 16.00 14.12
CA ALA A 79 -3.97 15.44 12.94
C ALA A 79 -2.85 14.45 13.32
N GLY A 80 -2.05 14.78 14.34
CA GLY A 80 -1.00 13.92 14.88
C GLY A 80 -1.56 12.62 15.47
N PHE A 81 -2.67 12.70 16.21
CA PHE A 81 -3.35 11.51 16.72
C PHE A 81 -3.83 10.58 15.60
N LEU A 82 -4.47 11.15 14.57
CA LEU A 82 -4.92 10.37 13.40
C LEU A 82 -3.74 9.77 12.62
N GLN A 83 -2.66 10.54 12.43
CA GLN A 83 -1.44 10.05 11.78
C GLN A 83 -0.82 8.89 12.55
N PHE A 84 -0.74 8.99 13.87
CA PHE A 84 -0.19 7.93 14.72
C PHE A 84 -1.05 6.65 14.66
N LEU A 85 -2.38 6.78 14.68
CA LEU A 85 -3.27 5.63 14.53
C LEU A 85 -3.05 4.92 13.19
N VAL A 86 -2.91 5.66 12.10
CA VAL A 86 -2.65 5.08 10.78
C VAL A 86 -1.29 4.40 10.75
N LEU A 87 -0.22 5.03 11.25
CA LEU A 87 1.11 4.44 11.29
C LEU A 87 1.15 3.15 12.14
N TYR A 88 0.47 3.14 13.29
CA TYR A 88 0.31 1.95 14.12
C TYR A 88 -0.45 0.83 13.39
N GLY A 89 -1.57 1.16 12.74
CA GLY A 89 -2.34 0.22 11.93
C GLY A 89 -1.52 -0.38 10.79
N THR A 90 -0.78 0.46 10.06
CA THR A 90 0.11 0.02 8.98
C THR A 90 1.23 -0.89 9.49
N GLY A 91 1.84 -0.55 10.63
CA GLY A 91 2.87 -1.37 11.26
C GLY A 91 2.37 -2.77 11.63
N THR A 92 1.17 -2.86 12.22
CA THR A 92 0.55 -4.15 12.58
C THR A 92 0.15 -4.95 11.33
N ALA A 93 -0.41 -4.30 10.31
CA ALA A 93 -0.75 -4.94 9.03
C ALA A 93 0.48 -5.56 8.35
N TYR A 94 1.62 -4.86 8.34
CA TYR A 94 2.87 -5.40 7.78
C TYR A 94 3.41 -6.60 8.56
N VAL A 95 3.28 -6.61 9.89
CA VAL A 95 3.68 -7.76 10.73
C VAL A 95 2.83 -8.99 10.40
N ILE A 96 1.51 -8.82 10.35
CA ILE A 96 0.56 -9.90 10.03
C ILE A 96 0.81 -10.41 8.61
N THR A 97 0.96 -9.51 7.63
CA THR A 97 1.16 -9.89 6.23
C THR A 97 2.48 -10.62 6.04
N THR A 98 3.55 -10.21 6.72
CA THR A 98 4.84 -10.89 6.64
C THR A 98 4.78 -12.29 7.26
N ALA A 99 4.16 -12.41 8.44
CA ALA A 99 4.02 -13.69 9.12
C ALA A 99 3.15 -14.69 8.33
N THR A 100 2.05 -14.23 7.74
CA THR A 100 1.18 -15.05 6.89
C THR A 100 1.88 -15.48 5.60
N SER A 101 2.65 -14.59 4.97
CA SER A 101 3.44 -14.89 3.78
C SER A 101 4.54 -15.93 4.07
N LEU A 102 5.30 -15.75 5.16
CA LEU A 102 6.33 -16.71 5.58
C LEU A 102 5.74 -18.08 5.91
N LYS A 103 4.60 -18.12 6.61
CA LYS A 103 3.85 -19.35 6.87
C LYS A 103 3.43 -20.04 5.58
N ALA A 104 2.96 -19.30 4.58
CA ALA A 104 2.58 -19.85 3.27
C ALA A 104 3.78 -20.43 2.51
N ILE A 105 4.93 -19.75 2.52
CA ILE A 105 6.18 -20.23 1.90
C ILE A 105 6.65 -21.54 2.55
N MET A 106 6.67 -21.59 3.89
CA MET A 106 7.11 -22.80 4.62
C MET A 106 6.19 -23.98 4.35
N ARG A 107 4.87 -23.72 4.29
CA ARG A 107 3.89 -24.73 3.92
C ARG A 107 4.09 -25.24 2.49
N SER A 108 4.37 -24.36 1.53
CA SER A 108 4.67 -24.74 0.15
C SER A 108 5.94 -25.60 0.05
N ASN A 109 7.02 -25.20 0.72
CA ASN A 109 8.27 -25.98 0.77
C ASN A 109 8.07 -27.37 1.38
N CYS A 110 7.26 -27.46 2.44
CA CYS A 110 6.92 -28.73 3.07
C CYS A 110 6.14 -29.64 2.13
N TYR A 111 5.13 -29.12 1.42
CA TYR A 111 4.38 -29.90 0.42
C TYR A 111 5.23 -30.36 -0.75
N HIS A 112 6.23 -29.56 -1.16
CA HIS A 112 7.17 -29.96 -2.21
C HIS A 112 8.08 -31.12 -1.77
N LYS A 113 8.48 -31.14 -0.49
CA LYS A 113 9.42 -32.14 0.04
C LYS A 113 8.75 -33.43 0.51
N GLU A 114 7.67 -33.29 1.28
CA GLU A 114 7.00 -34.40 1.98
C GLU A 114 5.72 -34.86 1.26
N GLY A 115 5.34 -34.18 0.17
CA GLY A 115 4.13 -34.44 -0.61
C GLY A 115 2.89 -33.69 -0.09
N HIS A 116 1.88 -33.52 -0.96
CA HIS A 116 0.66 -32.75 -0.65
C HIS A 116 -0.20 -33.31 0.49
N GLN A 117 0.04 -34.55 0.92
CA GLN A 117 -0.70 -35.21 2.00
C GLN A 117 -0.01 -35.07 3.38
N ALA A 118 1.15 -34.43 3.46
CA ALA A 118 1.87 -34.26 4.72
C ALA A 118 1.19 -33.24 5.66
N PRO A 119 1.16 -33.47 6.98
CA PRO A 119 0.60 -32.52 7.95
C PRO A 119 1.56 -31.34 8.18
N CYS A 120 1.64 -30.43 7.20
CA CYS A 120 2.47 -29.23 7.24
C CYS A 120 1.73 -28.09 7.97
N SER A 121 1.93 -27.98 9.29
CA SER A 121 1.40 -26.89 10.11
C SER A 121 2.53 -26.04 10.68
N TYR A 122 2.48 -24.73 10.40
CA TYR A 122 3.41 -23.74 10.93
C TYR A 122 2.63 -22.66 11.67
N ASP A 123 3.12 -22.24 12.84
CA ASP A 123 2.51 -21.16 13.62
C ASP A 123 2.96 -19.79 13.11
N ALA A 124 2.02 -18.85 12.98
CA ALA A 124 2.29 -17.50 12.51
C ALA A 124 2.91 -16.62 13.62
N ASN A 125 2.63 -16.91 14.90
CA ASN A 125 3.06 -16.07 16.02
C ASN A 125 4.58 -15.93 16.10
N LEU A 126 5.31 -17.03 15.84
CA LEU A 126 6.77 -17.01 15.81
C LEU A 126 7.30 -16.02 14.76
N TYR A 127 6.74 -16.04 13.55
CA TYR A 127 7.14 -15.13 12.48
C TYR A 127 6.75 -13.67 12.76
N MET A 128 5.62 -13.44 13.44
CA MET A 128 5.24 -12.09 13.89
C MET A 128 6.28 -11.52 14.88
N MET A 129 6.70 -12.31 15.87
CA MET A 129 7.73 -11.89 16.82
C MET A 129 9.07 -11.63 16.15
N LEU A 130 9.50 -12.50 15.23
CA LEU A 130 10.74 -12.33 14.49
C LEU A 130 10.72 -11.06 13.62
N PHE A 131 9.62 -10.80 12.91
CA PHE A 131 9.50 -9.59 12.11
C PHE A 131 9.42 -8.32 12.98
N GLY A 132 8.76 -8.39 14.14
CA GLY A 132 8.78 -7.29 15.12
C GLY A 132 10.19 -6.95 15.58
N LEU A 133 11.06 -7.95 15.80
CA LEU A 133 12.47 -7.71 16.12
C LEU A 133 13.20 -6.99 14.97
N VAL A 134 12.95 -7.41 13.73
CA VAL A 134 13.52 -6.73 12.54
C VAL A 134 13.05 -5.28 12.46
N GLN A 135 11.78 -4.99 12.75
CA GLN A 135 11.25 -3.62 12.80
C GLN A 135 11.96 -2.77 13.87
N ILE A 136 12.22 -3.32 15.06
CA ILE A 136 12.98 -2.62 16.11
C ILE A 136 14.39 -2.31 15.62
N VAL A 137 15.09 -3.28 15.02
CA VAL A 137 16.44 -3.05 14.48
C VAL A 137 16.44 -1.98 13.40
N MET A 138 15.47 -2.03 12.47
CA MET A 138 15.33 -1.03 11.40
C MET A 138 14.94 0.35 11.93
N SER A 139 14.26 0.44 13.08
CA SER A 139 13.87 1.73 13.69
C SER A 139 15.06 2.56 14.19
N PHE A 140 16.24 1.95 14.35
CA PHE A 140 17.48 2.66 14.68
C PHE A 140 18.07 3.44 13.50
N ILE A 141 17.55 3.28 12.27
CA ILE A 141 18.00 4.06 11.12
C ILE A 141 17.45 5.49 11.26
N PRO A 142 18.31 6.52 11.35
CA PRO A 142 17.89 7.84 11.80
C PRO A 142 17.10 8.64 10.76
N ASP A 143 17.35 8.43 9.45
CA ASP A 143 16.78 9.28 8.39
C ASP A 143 16.44 8.50 7.11
N LEU A 144 15.46 9.02 6.35
CA LEU A 144 15.03 8.48 5.05
C LEU A 144 16.18 8.38 4.04
N HIS A 145 17.11 9.34 4.08
CA HIS A 145 18.29 9.35 3.22
C HIS A 145 19.18 8.11 3.44
N ASN A 146 19.36 7.69 4.70
CA ASN A 146 20.17 6.53 5.07
C ASN A 146 19.50 5.20 4.70
N MET A 147 18.16 5.18 4.59
CA MET A 147 17.38 4.01 4.13
C MET A 147 17.07 4.03 2.62
N ALA A 148 17.73 4.88 1.83
CA ALA A 148 17.56 4.92 0.37
C ALA A 148 17.83 3.54 -0.26
N TRP A 149 18.86 2.83 0.19
CA TRP A 149 19.17 1.49 -0.31
C TRP A 149 18.07 0.48 0.02
N VAL A 150 17.48 0.52 1.23
CA VAL A 150 16.36 -0.33 1.64
C VAL A 150 15.17 -0.07 0.73
N SER A 151 14.90 1.20 0.44
CA SER A 151 13.79 1.62 -0.43
C SER A 151 13.98 1.13 -1.87
N ILE A 152 15.20 1.12 -2.39
CA ILE A 152 15.50 0.55 -3.72
C ILE A 152 15.20 -0.95 -3.73
N VAL A 153 15.71 -1.71 -2.75
CA VAL A 153 15.45 -3.16 -2.64
C VAL A 153 13.95 -3.43 -2.52
N ALA A 154 13.26 -2.69 -1.66
CA ALA A 154 11.82 -2.81 -1.47
C ALA A 154 11.05 -2.50 -2.76
N ALA A 155 11.44 -1.47 -3.53
CA ALA A 155 10.81 -1.16 -4.80
C ALA A 155 11.00 -2.29 -5.84
N ILE A 156 12.20 -2.88 -5.92
CA ILE A 156 12.46 -4.03 -6.79
C ILE A 156 11.58 -5.21 -6.40
N MET A 157 11.54 -5.56 -5.11
CA MET A 157 10.68 -6.64 -4.61
C MET A 157 9.20 -6.36 -4.92
N SER A 158 8.76 -5.11 -4.76
CA SER A 158 7.40 -4.67 -5.05
C SER A 158 6.97 -4.87 -6.49
N PHE A 159 7.82 -4.49 -7.44
CA PHE A 159 7.55 -4.80 -8.83
C PHE A 159 7.58 -6.30 -9.10
N THR A 160 8.57 -7.02 -8.57
CA THR A 160 8.72 -8.45 -8.81
C THR A 160 7.48 -9.25 -8.39
N TYR A 161 6.99 -9.09 -7.16
CA TYR A 161 5.78 -9.83 -6.76
C TYR A 161 4.52 -9.36 -7.51
N SER A 162 4.45 -8.09 -7.91
CA SER A 162 3.31 -7.57 -8.67
C SER A 162 3.28 -8.15 -10.08
N PHE A 163 4.44 -8.25 -10.73
CA PHE A 163 4.58 -8.92 -12.03
C PHE A 163 4.25 -10.41 -11.94
N ILE A 164 4.78 -11.12 -10.94
CA ILE A 164 4.47 -12.54 -10.73
C ILE A 164 2.96 -12.74 -10.52
N GLY A 165 2.33 -11.91 -9.68
CA GLY A 165 0.88 -11.97 -9.44
C GLY A 165 0.06 -11.69 -10.69
N LEU A 166 0.48 -10.71 -11.49
CA LEU A 166 -0.14 -10.37 -12.77
C LEU A 166 -0.02 -11.50 -13.79
N GLU A 167 1.20 -12.04 -13.97
CA GLU A 167 1.47 -13.14 -14.90
C GLU A 167 0.66 -14.37 -14.54
N LEU A 168 0.65 -14.77 -13.25
CA LEU A 168 -0.18 -15.87 -12.77
C LEU A 168 -1.67 -15.62 -13.04
N GLY A 169 -2.17 -14.42 -12.76
CA GLY A 169 -3.55 -14.05 -13.05
C GLY A 169 -3.89 -14.19 -14.54
N ILE A 170 -3.04 -13.68 -15.43
CA ILE A 170 -3.24 -13.78 -16.88
C ILE A 170 -3.22 -15.24 -17.35
N VAL A 171 -2.22 -16.02 -16.93
CA VAL A 171 -2.09 -17.43 -17.32
C VAL A 171 -3.33 -18.22 -16.87
N THR A 172 -3.77 -18.05 -15.63
CA THR A 172 -4.95 -18.74 -15.12
C THR A 172 -6.24 -18.34 -15.85
N VAL A 173 -6.40 -17.07 -16.24
CA VAL A 173 -7.54 -16.65 -17.08
C VAL A 173 -7.52 -17.34 -18.45
N ILE A 174 -6.35 -17.47 -19.06
CA ILE A 174 -6.19 -18.17 -20.35
C ILE A 174 -6.49 -19.67 -20.19
N GLU A 175 -5.99 -20.30 -19.13
CA GLU A 175 -6.24 -21.72 -18.83
C GLU A 175 -7.72 -22.01 -18.55
N ASN A 176 -8.40 -21.12 -17.82
CA ASN A 176 -9.83 -21.23 -17.56
C ASN A 176 -10.67 -21.06 -18.83
N GLY A 177 -10.18 -20.31 -19.82
CA GLY A 177 -10.90 -20.00 -21.07
C GLY A 177 -12.11 -19.08 -20.87
N THR A 178 -12.36 -18.61 -19.65
CA THR A 178 -13.46 -17.71 -19.28
C THR A 178 -12.98 -16.68 -18.25
N ILE A 179 -13.60 -15.50 -18.27
CA ILE A 179 -13.41 -14.47 -17.25
C ILE A 179 -14.34 -14.80 -16.09
N MET A 180 -13.76 -15.13 -14.93
CA MET A 180 -14.51 -15.42 -13.71
C MET A 180 -15.00 -14.13 -13.02
N GLY A 181 -15.74 -14.29 -11.92
CA GLY A 181 -16.31 -13.18 -11.17
C GLY A 181 -17.66 -12.68 -11.70
N SER A 182 -18.43 -12.10 -10.77
CA SER A 182 -19.74 -11.49 -11.00
C SER A 182 -19.66 -9.97 -10.98
N VAL A 183 -20.69 -9.32 -11.51
CA VAL A 183 -20.78 -7.85 -11.54
C VAL A 183 -20.81 -7.25 -10.12
N THR A 184 -21.46 -7.96 -9.19
CA THR A 184 -21.70 -7.52 -7.80
C THR A 184 -20.72 -8.12 -6.79
N GLY A 185 -19.78 -8.95 -7.23
CA GLY A 185 -18.85 -9.66 -6.35
C GLY A 185 -19.48 -10.86 -5.66
N VAL A 186 -18.77 -11.39 -4.65
CA VAL A 186 -19.22 -12.54 -3.85
C VAL A 186 -20.62 -12.31 -3.28
N GLU A 187 -21.50 -13.32 -3.35
CA GLU A 187 -22.83 -13.32 -2.73
C GLU A 187 -22.79 -14.09 -1.39
N PRO A 188 -22.64 -13.40 -0.24
CA PRO A 188 -22.66 -14.05 1.07
C PRO A 188 -24.10 -14.40 1.49
N ALA A 189 -24.21 -15.28 2.48
CA ALA A 189 -25.49 -15.81 2.97
C ALA A 189 -26.47 -14.72 3.45
N ASN A 190 -25.96 -13.64 4.06
CA ASN A 190 -26.77 -12.56 4.62
C ASN A 190 -26.36 -11.18 4.09
N ARG A 191 -27.33 -10.26 4.00
CA ARG A 191 -27.09 -8.87 3.58
C ARG A 191 -26.14 -8.10 4.49
N ALA A 192 -26.18 -8.34 5.80
CA ALA A 192 -25.28 -7.69 6.76
C ALA A 192 -23.82 -8.06 6.49
N ASP A 193 -23.55 -9.34 6.19
CA ASP A 193 -22.22 -9.82 5.87
C ASP A 193 -21.71 -9.23 4.54
N LYS A 194 -22.60 -9.06 3.54
CA LYS A 194 -22.25 -8.37 2.30
C LYS A 194 -21.80 -6.93 2.55
N ILE A 195 -22.55 -6.19 3.36
CA ILE A 195 -22.23 -4.80 3.69
C ILE A 195 -20.89 -4.74 4.43
N TRP A 196 -20.67 -5.65 5.38
CA TRP A 196 -19.40 -5.73 6.12
C TRP A 196 -18.20 -6.00 5.20
N LEU A 197 -18.32 -6.97 4.28
CA LEU A 197 -17.28 -7.29 3.30
C LEU A 197 -16.98 -6.12 2.36
N ILE A 198 -18.00 -5.36 1.95
CA ILE A 198 -17.82 -4.14 1.15
C ILE A 198 -16.99 -3.11 1.93
N PHE A 199 -17.31 -2.85 3.20
CA PHE A 199 -16.53 -1.91 4.02
C PHE A 199 -15.11 -2.38 4.26
N GLN A 200 -14.89 -3.68 4.48
CA GLN A 200 -13.55 -4.25 4.58
C GLN A 200 -12.75 -4.06 3.30
N ALA A 201 -13.35 -4.34 2.14
CA ALA A 201 -12.70 -4.17 0.84
C ALA A 201 -12.36 -2.70 0.53
N LEU A 202 -13.27 -1.77 0.85
CA LEU A 202 -12.99 -0.33 0.72
C LEU A 202 -11.87 0.13 1.66
N GLY A 203 -11.84 -0.37 2.89
CA GLY A 203 -10.77 -0.10 3.84
C GLY A 203 -9.42 -0.63 3.37
N ASP A 204 -9.40 -1.85 2.84
CA ASP A 204 -8.20 -2.50 2.31
C ASP A 204 -7.66 -1.80 1.03
N ILE A 205 -8.56 -1.40 0.11
CA ILE A 205 -8.17 -0.57 -1.04
C ILE A 205 -7.62 0.78 -0.57
N SER A 206 -8.26 1.43 0.41
CA SER A 206 -7.79 2.72 0.93
C SER A 206 -6.43 2.58 1.62
N PHE A 207 -6.22 1.49 2.36
CA PHE A 207 -4.95 1.15 3.00
C PHE A 207 -3.81 0.97 1.99
N SER A 208 -4.12 0.55 0.77
CA SER A 208 -3.14 0.36 -0.31
C SER A 208 -2.58 1.69 -0.88
N TYR A 209 -3.10 2.85 -0.45
CA TYR A 209 -2.64 4.18 -0.87
C TYR A 209 -2.23 5.09 0.31
N PRO A 210 -1.32 4.71 1.22
CA PRO A 210 -1.00 5.48 2.44
C PRO A 210 -0.03 6.66 2.18
N TYR A 211 0.19 7.02 0.91
CA TYR A 211 1.27 7.90 0.46
C TYR A 211 1.27 9.30 1.08
N ALA A 212 0.11 9.90 1.29
CA ALA A 212 0.00 11.28 1.78
C ALA A 212 0.69 11.49 3.14
N ILE A 213 0.75 10.47 3.98
CA ILE A 213 1.30 10.57 5.35
C ILE A 213 2.82 10.67 5.37
N LEU A 214 3.50 10.13 4.35
CA LEU A 214 4.96 10.11 4.24
C LEU A 214 5.47 11.14 3.22
N LEU A 215 4.57 11.90 2.61
CA LEU A 215 4.88 12.72 1.45
C LEU A 215 5.88 13.82 1.79
N LEU A 216 5.70 14.54 2.88
CA LEU A 216 6.57 15.67 3.23
C LEU A 216 7.97 15.20 3.63
N GLU A 217 8.03 14.09 4.36
CA GLU A 217 9.29 13.48 4.74
C GLU A 217 10.04 12.97 3.49
N ILE A 218 9.34 12.38 2.50
CA ILE A 218 9.95 12.01 1.21
C ILE A 218 10.39 13.26 0.43
N GLN A 219 9.57 14.31 0.41
CA GLN A 219 9.87 15.55 -0.29
C GLN A 219 11.10 16.26 0.30
N ASP A 220 11.35 16.09 1.60
CA ASP A 220 12.53 16.64 2.26
C ASP A 220 13.86 16.04 1.77
N THR A 221 13.82 14.83 1.19
CA THR A 221 15.00 14.20 0.58
C THR A 221 15.37 14.77 -0.79
N LEU A 222 14.54 15.65 -1.36
CA LEU A 222 14.78 16.24 -2.68
C LEU A 222 15.72 17.44 -2.60
N GLU A 223 16.73 17.43 -3.46
CA GLU A 223 17.59 18.59 -3.66
C GLU A 223 16.86 19.70 -4.43
N SER A 224 17.31 20.94 -4.24
CA SER A 224 16.88 22.11 -5.01
C SER A 224 18.10 22.88 -5.48
N PRO A 225 18.15 23.38 -6.73
CA PRO A 225 17.05 23.50 -7.73
C PRO A 225 16.85 22.25 -8.64
N PRO A 226 15.67 22.06 -9.28
CA PRO A 226 14.44 22.89 -9.25
C PRO A 226 13.66 22.75 -7.93
N PRO A 227 12.64 23.59 -7.66
CA PRO A 227 11.87 23.56 -6.41
C PRO A 227 11.32 22.18 -6.07
N GLU A 228 11.38 21.80 -4.80
CA GLU A 228 11.05 20.44 -4.35
C GLU A 228 9.59 20.08 -4.69
N ASN A 229 8.66 21.03 -4.60
CA ASN A 229 7.25 20.81 -4.91
C ASN A 229 7.02 20.45 -6.39
N GLN A 230 7.77 21.04 -7.33
CA GLN A 230 7.63 20.74 -8.76
C GLN A 230 8.15 19.34 -9.08
N THR A 231 9.32 18.99 -8.54
CA THR A 231 9.90 17.66 -8.67
C THR A 231 8.98 16.62 -8.03
N MET A 232 8.49 16.91 -6.83
CA MET A 232 7.60 16.01 -6.10
C MET A 232 6.29 15.78 -6.85
N LYS A 233 5.60 16.82 -7.33
CA LYS A 233 4.35 16.70 -8.11
C LYS A 233 4.51 15.82 -9.35
N LYS A 234 5.59 16.01 -10.12
CA LYS A 234 5.89 15.18 -11.30
C LYS A 234 6.14 13.73 -10.89
N ALA A 235 6.94 13.52 -9.85
CA ALA A 235 7.26 12.19 -9.35
C ALA A 235 6.03 11.47 -8.78
N SER A 236 5.18 12.15 -8.01
CA SER A 236 3.91 11.64 -7.49
C SER A 236 2.95 11.27 -8.60
N MET A 237 2.83 12.10 -9.65
CA MET A 237 1.97 11.81 -10.80
C MET A 237 2.39 10.49 -11.48
N VAL A 238 3.68 10.36 -11.81
CA VAL A 238 4.21 9.16 -12.47
C VAL A 238 4.05 7.93 -11.58
N ALA A 239 4.36 8.06 -10.28
CA ALA A 239 4.27 6.95 -9.34
C ALA A 239 2.83 6.49 -9.13
N ILE A 240 1.88 7.41 -8.92
CA ILE A 240 0.46 7.06 -8.73
C ILE A 240 -0.08 6.41 -10.00
N PHE A 241 0.26 6.93 -11.19
CA PHE A 241 -0.15 6.32 -12.46
C PHE A 241 0.35 4.87 -12.58
N ILE A 242 1.66 4.63 -12.34
CA ILE A 242 2.25 3.29 -12.38
C ILE A 242 1.58 2.37 -11.35
N THR A 243 1.44 2.83 -10.10
CA THR A 243 0.79 2.05 -9.04
C THR A 243 -0.64 1.69 -9.41
N THR A 244 -1.45 2.66 -9.83
CA THR A 244 -2.85 2.42 -10.19
C THR A 244 -2.97 1.43 -11.35
N PHE A 245 -2.07 1.50 -12.34
CA PHE A 245 -1.99 0.50 -13.39
C PHE A 245 -1.76 -0.90 -12.81
N PHE A 246 -0.71 -1.09 -12.00
CA PHE A 246 -0.45 -2.39 -11.37
C PHE A 246 -1.58 -2.86 -10.47
N TYR A 247 -2.23 -1.96 -9.74
CA TYR A 247 -3.30 -2.29 -8.81
C TYR A 247 -4.56 -2.74 -9.55
N LEU A 248 -4.92 -2.05 -10.63
CA LEU A 248 -5.99 -2.49 -11.52
C LEU A 248 -5.66 -3.83 -12.15
N CYS A 249 -4.43 -4.01 -12.65
CA CYS A 249 -3.99 -5.26 -13.25
C CYS A 249 -4.06 -6.43 -12.24
N CYS A 250 -3.38 -6.33 -11.09
CA CYS A 250 -3.37 -7.38 -10.08
C CYS A 250 -4.77 -7.65 -9.51
N GLY A 251 -5.56 -6.60 -9.24
CA GLY A 251 -6.92 -6.74 -8.73
C GLY A 251 -7.88 -7.38 -9.74
N CYS A 252 -7.89 -6.89 -10.98
CA CYS A 252 -8.81 -7.35 -12.02
C CYS A 252 -8.43 -8.72 -12.58
N PHE A 253 -7.15 -8.96 -12.89
CA PHE A 253 -6.72 -10.28 -13.39
C PHE A 253 -6.78 -11.34 -12.29
N GLY A 254 -6.47 -10.98 -11.04
CA GLY A 254 -6.70 -11.86 -9.90
C GLY A 254 -8.19 -12.23 -9.74
N TYR A 255 -9.09 -11.25 -9.92
CA TYR A 255 -10.52 -11.52 -9.90
C TYR A 255 -11.01 -12.34 -11.09
N ALA A 256 -10.53 -12.06 -12.31
CA ALA A 256 -10.84 -12.85 -13.49
C ALA A 256 -10.36 -14.30 -13.38
N ALA A 257 -9.26 -14.55 -12.66
CA ALA A 257 -8.69 -15.88 -12.47
C ALA A 257 -9.41 -16.71 -11.40
N PHE A 258 -9.77 -16.08 -10.28
CA PHE A 258 -10.19 -16.80 -9.05
C PHE A 258 -11.55 -16.38 -8.48
N GLY A 259 -12.24 -15.42 -9.12
CA GLY A 259 -13.40 -14.71 -8.61
C GLY A 259 -14.77 -15.35 -8.74
#